data_AF-A0A2M9P743-F1
#
_entry.id   AF-A0A2M9P743-F1
#
_cell.length_a   1.000
_cell.length_b   1.000
_cell.length_c   1.000
_cell.angle_alpha   90.00
_cell.angle_beta   90.00
_cell.angle_gamma   90.00
#
_symmetry.space_group_name_H-M   'P 1'
#
loop_
_entity.id
_entity.type
_entity.pdbx_description
1 polymer ?
#
loop_
_entity_poly.entity_id
_entity_poly.type
_entity_poly.pdbx_seq_one_letter_code
_entity_poly.pdbx_strand_id
1 'polypeptide(L)' 'LTIFERLVVAAAKGSPDVQVKALMEGFESRSPQQAFRKETWDSIRDVYIGKGAKNGYWRLLLTAQPTEAVAEPAEEATV' A
#
# COMPACT_ATOMS: atom_id res chain seq x y z
N LEU A 1 -9.88 -2.11 -9.68
CA LEU A 1 -8.88 -1.63 -8.71
C LEU A 1 -9.31 -1.99 -7.30
N THR A 2 -8.64 -3.00 -6.74
CA THR A 2 -8.64 -3.38 -5.34
C THR A 2 -8.03 -2.28 -4.45
N ILE A 3 -8.19 -2.40 -3.13
CA ILE A 3 -7.66 -1.44 -2.15
C ILE A 3 -6.14 -1.29 -2.30
N PHE A 4 -5.39 -2.40 -2.43
CA PHE A 4 -3.94 -2.35 -2.55
C PHE A 4 -3.47 -1.75 -3.87
N GLU A 5 -4.11 -2.06 -4.99
CA GLU A 5 -3.75 -1.45 -6.28
C GLU A 5 -3.87 0.08 -6.22
N ARG A 6 -4.90 0.62 -5.56
CA ARG A 6 -5.05 2.07 -5.36
C ARG A 6 -3.91 2.66 -4.55
N LEU A 7 -3.48 1.97 -3.48
CA LEU A 7 -2.36 2.40 -2.65
C LEU A 7 -1.03 2.33 -3.41
N VAL A 8 -0.80 1.29 -4.22
CA VAL A 8 0.39 1.13 -5.08
C VAL A 8 0.46 2.25 -6.12
N VAL A 9 -0.66 2.53 -6.80
CA VAL A 9 -0.72 3.64 -7.77
C VAL A 9 -0.46 4.99 -7.10
N ALA A 10 -0.98 5.20 -5.90
CA ALA A 10 -0.76 6.44 -5.15
C ALA A 10 0.71 6.59 -4.70
N ALA A 11 1.32 5.50 -4.21
CA ALA A 11 2.73 5.45 -3.87
C ALA A 11 3.63 5.69 -5.10
N ALA A 12 3.33 5.06 -6.24
CA ALA A 12 4.07 5.26 -7.49
C ALA A 12 3.96 6.71 -8.03
N LYS A 13 2.86 7.41 -7.74
CA LYS A 13 2.67 8.82 -8.08
C LYS A 13 3.34 9.80 -7.11
N GLY A 14 4.03 9.31 -6.07
CA GLY A 14 4.67 10.13 -5.04
C GLY A 14 3.70 10.72 -4.00
N SER A 15 2.43 10.29 -4.01
CA SER A 15 1.41 10.68 -3.03
C SER A 15 0.91 9.45 -2.27
N PRO A 16 1.69 8.92 -1.31
CA PRO A 16 1.43 7.61 -0.70
C PRO A 16 0.16 7.57 0.16
N ASP A 17 -0.31 8.72 0.66
CA ASP A 17 -1.49 8.85 1.52
C ASP A 17 -2.78 9.01 0.71
N VAL A 18 -3.65 8.00 0.75
CA VAL A 18 -4.95 7.97 0.09
C VAL A 18 -6.07 8.15 1.10
N GLN A 19 -6.99 9.07 0.83
CA GLN A 19 -8.16 9.29 1.68
C GLN A 19 -9.08 8.07 1.67
N VAL A 20 -9.61 7.67 2.83
CA VAL A 20 -10.48 6.48 2.97
C VAL A 20 -11.69 6.51 2.03
N LYS A 21 -12.28 7.70 1.77
CA LYS A 21 -13.37 7.85 0.79
C LYS A 21 -12.96 7.43 -0.61
N ALA A 22 -11.83 7.95 -1.11
CA ALA A 22 -11.31 7.61 -2.42
C ALA A 22 -10.79 6.17 -2.48
N LEU A 23 -10.23 5.66 -1.39
CA LEU A 23 -9.74 4.29 -1.29
C LEU A 23 -10.89 3.27 -1.37
N MET A 24 -12.00 3.57 -0.70
CA MET A 24 -13.18 2.71 -0.60
C MET A 24 -14.25 2.99 -1.67
N GLU A 25 -14.01 3.92 -2.60
CA GLU A 25 -14.99 4.26 -3.64
C GLU A 25 -15.34 3.03 -4.49
N GLY A 26 -16.63 2.69 -4.57
CA GLY A 26 -17.12 1.50 -5.28
C GLY A 26 -17.10 0.20 -4.46
N PHE A 27 -16.67 0.23 -3.20
CA PHE A 27 -16.84 -0.89 -2.27
C PHE A 27 -18.08 -0.66 -1.40
N GLU A 28 -18.76 -1.75 -1.01
CA GLU A 28 -19.88 -1.69 -0.05
C GLU A 28 -19.41 -1.33 1.37
N SER A 29 -18.13 -1.57 1.66
CA SER A 29 -17.49 -1.30 2.95
C SER A 29 -17.01 0.15 3.08
N ARG A 30 -17.08 0.71 4.29
CA ARG A 30 -16.70 2.12 4.57
C ARG A 30 -15.25 2.30 4.98
N SER A 31 -14.52 1.21 5.24
CA SER A 31 -13.11 1.24 5.63
C SER A 31 -12.38 -0.02 5.17
N PRO A 32 -11.04 0.03 5.02
CA PRO A 32 -10.26 -1.14 4.67
C PRO A 32 -10.45 -2.28 5.67
N GLN A 33 -10.53 -1.95 6.97
CA GLN A 33 -10.77 -2.92 8.03
C GLN A 33 -12.04 -3.75 7.84
N GLN A 34 -13.12 -3.14 7.32
CA GLN A 34 -14.37 -3.84 7.07
C GLN A 34 -14.36 -4.66 5.78
N ALA A 35 -13.48 -4.31 4.84
CA ALA A 35 -13.39 -4.98 3.54
C ALA A 35 -12.64 -6.32 3.60
N PHE A 36 -11.88 -6.57 4.67
CA PHE A 36 -11.13 -7.81 4.87
C PHE A 36 -11.71 -8.64 6.02
N ARG A 37 -11.55 -9.97 5.94
CA ARG A 37 -11.81 -10.84 7.09
C ARG A 37 -10.85 -10.51 8.23
N LYS A 38 -11.28 -10.72 9.47
CA LYS A 38 -10.52 -10.34 10.68
C LYS A 38 -9.08 -10.89 10.69
N GLU A 39 -8.89 -12.18 10.41
CA GLU A 39 -7.55 -12.80 10.36
C GLU A 39 -6.66 -12.18 9.29
N THR A 40 -7.21 -11.95 8.09
CA THR A 40 -6.49 -11.30 6.99
C THR A 40 -6.14 -9.86 7.36
N TRP A 41 -7.10 -9.11 7.91
CA TRP A 41 -6.89 -7.73 8.33
C TRP A 41 -5.75 -7.63 9.34
N ASP A 42 -5.72 -8.50 10.35
CA ASP A 42 -4.67 -8.49 11.36
C ASP A 42 -3.29 -8.81 10.77
N SER A 43 -3.24 -9.72 9.79
CA SER A 43 -2.00 -10.11 9.12
C SER A 43 -1.44 -9.04 8.16
N ILE A 44 -2.30 -8.19 7.58
CA ILE A 44 -1.87 -7.17 6.59
C ILE A 44 -1.75 -5.76 7.17
N ARG A 45 -2.50 -5.46 8.23
CA ARG A 45 -2.49 -4.16 8.89
C ARG A 45 -1.13 -3.93 9.55
N ASP A 46 -0.60 -2.72 9.40
CA ASP A 46 0.72 -2.31 9.89
C ASP A 46 1.91 -3.08 9.27
N VAL A 47 1.65 -4.05 8.38
CA VAL A 47 2.67 -4.75 7.56
C VAL A 47 2.69 -4.19 6.14
N TYR A 48 1.55 -4.22 5.45
CA TYR A 48 1.43 -3.76 4.06
C TYR A 48 0.55 -2.52 3.93
N ILE A 49 -0.44 -2.37 4.80
CA ILE A 49 -1.33 -1.21 4.83
C ILE A 49 -1.27 -0.53 6.18
N GLY A 50 -0.96 0.76 6.18
CA GLY A 50 -0.78 1.56 7.37
C GLY A 50 -1.65 2.79 7.37
N LYS A 51 -1.84 3.38 8.55
CA LYS A 51 -2.45 4.70 8.66
C LYS A 51 -1.54 5.72 7.99
N GLY A 52 -2.17 6.64 7.27
CA GLY A 52 -1.50 7.78 6.66
C GLY A 52 -1.13 8.85 7.68
N ALA A 53 -0.46 9.91 7.21
CA ALA A 53 -0.06 11.06 8.03
C ALA A 53 -1.25 11.82 8.65
N LYS A 54 -2.45 11.67 8.07
CA LYS A 54 -3.70 12.30 8.54
C LYS A 54 -4.73 11.23 8.92
N ASN A 55 -5.56 11.55 9.91
CA ASN A 55 -6.71 10.72 10.26
C ASN A 55 -7.63 10.51 9.05
N GLY A 56 -8.03 9.27 8.81
CA GLY A 56 -8.85 8.90 7.65
C GLY A 56 -8.07 8.78 6.33
N TYR A 57 -6.74 8.83 6.36
CA TYR A 57 -5.89 8.48 5.24
C TYR A 57 -5.19 7.15 5.51
N TRP A 58 -4.90 6.43 4.43
CA TRP A 58 -4.24 5.14 4.43
C TRP A 58 -3.13 5.18 3.41
N ARG A 59 -2.03 4.48 3.69
CA ARG A 59 -0.88 4.40 2.81
C ARG A 59 -0.39 2.98 2.70
N LEU A 60 0.28 2.70 1.58
CA LEU A 60 1.07 1.49 1.46
C LEU A 60 2.28 1.60 2.40
N LEU A 61 2.52 0.58 3.21
CA LEU A 61 3.76 0.45 3.97
C LEU A 61 4.76 -0.32 3.11
N LEU A 62 5.77 0.40 2.65
CA LEU A 62 6.91 -0.16 1.93
C LEU A 62 8.07 -0.48 2.87
N THR A 63 7.82 -0.54 4.19
CA THR A 63 8.86 -0.88 5.16
C THR A 63 9.45 -2.22 4.78
N ALA A 64 10.67 -2.13 4.28
CA ALA A 64 11.56 -3.20 3.91
C ALA A 64 11.38 -4.39 4.86
N GLN A 65 10.99 -5.56 4.33
CA GLN A 65 11.77 -6.74 4.71
C GLN A 65 13.24 -6.30 4.62
N PRO A 66 14.11 -6.63 5.58
CA PRO A 66 15.51 -6.24 5.48
C PRO A 66 15.94 -6.47 4.04
N THR A 67 16.43 -5.41 3.40
CA THR A 67 17.08 -5.49 2.10
C THR A 67 18.17 -6.56 2.26
N GLU A 68 17.83 -7.82 2.01
CA GLU A 68 18.75 -8.69 1.32
C GLU A 68 18.85 -8.05 -0.04
N ALA A 69 19.98 -7.38 -0.22
CA ALA A 69 20.40 -6.75 -1.43
C ALA A 69 20.30 -7.77 -2.58
N VAL A 70 19.15 -7.79 -3.26
CA VAL A 70 19.16 -8.06 -4.69
C VAL A 70 19.68 -6.78 -5.30
N ALA A 71 21.00 -6.64 -5.23
CA ALA A 71 21.75 -5.73 -6.05
C ALA A 71 21.28 -5.98 -7.48
N GLU A 72 20.64 -4.97 -8.04
CA GLU A 72 20.61 -4.76 -9.47
C GLU A 72 22.06 -4.54 -9.91
N PRO A 73 22.66 -5.37 -10.78
CA PRO A 73 23.57 -4.82 -11.75
C PRO A 73 22.70 -4.40 -12.92
N ALA A 74 22.29 -3.14 -12.90
CA ALA A 74 22.15 -2.41 -14.14
C ALA A 74 23.57 -2.26 -14.72
N GLU A 75 23.92 -3.05 -15.74
CA GLU A 75 24.94 -2.66 -16.71
C GLU A 75 24.39 -2.84 -18.11
N GLU A 76 24.01 -1.70 -18.65
CA GLU A 76 23.78 -1.43 -20.05
C GLU A 76 25.14 -1.27 -20.77
N ALA A 77 25.23 -1.84 -21.98
CA ALA A 77 26.06 -1.40 -23.11
C ALA A 77 27.59 -1.72 -23.21
N THR A 78 27.89 -2.55 -24.24
CA THR A 78 28.96 -2.44 -25.26
C THR A 78 30.45 -2.30 -24.86
N VAL A 79 31.27 -3.28 -25.28
CA VAL A 79 32.33 -3.16 -26.31
C VAL A 79 32.43 -4.47 -27.10
#